data_AF-A0A6I6G9U3-F1
#
_entry.id   AF-A0A6I6G9U3-F1
#
_cell.length_a   1.000
_cell.length_b   1.000
_cell.length_c   1.000
_cell.angle_alpha   90.00
_cell.angle_beta   90.00
_cell.angle_gamma   90.00
#
_symmetry.space_group_name_H-M   'P 1'
#
loop_
_entity.id
_entity.type
_entity.pdbx_description
1 polymer ?
#
loop_
_entity_poly.entity_id
_entity_poly.type
_entity_poly.pdbx_seq_one_letter_code
_entity_poly.pdbx_strand_id
1 'polypeptide(L)'
;MSHSSPASSEISFVQHHDDGTFKKTVRKVTIILSVVTIIELLCGLAIFKLGHGSHTAVLMIKGLVTILSLAKAFYITSYFMHLGDEIRNFIMTIVVPLALFIWFIAAFLIDGNSWKNLKNTDAGSRPAATEQVEKAVAPGDKK
;
A
#
# COMPACT_ATOMS: atom_id res chain seq x y z
N MET A 1 17.94 -19.70 65.46
CA MET A 1 17.20 -20.10 64.24
C MET A 1 17.43 -19.04 63.18
N SER A 2 18.35 -19.32 62.28
CA SER A 2 18.72 -18.47 61.13
C SER A 2 17.85 -18.85 59.94
N HIS A 3 16.92 -17.98 59.57
CA HIS A 3 16.24 -18.09 58.28
C HIS A 3 16.97 -17.22 57.26
N SER A 4 17.78 -17.88 56.46
CA SER A 4 18.36 -17.38 55.22
C SER A 4 17.26 -17.21 54.18
N SER A 5 16.98 -15.96 53.79
CA SER A 5 16.18 -15.64 52.60
C SER A 5 16.90 -16.15 51.35
N PRO A 6 16.25 -16.91 50.46
CA PRO A 6 16.81 -17.19 49.15
C PRO A 6 16.75 -15.90 48.32
N ALA A 7 17.93 -15.36 48.00
CA ALA A 7 18.08 -14.35 46.97
C ALA A 7 17.56 -14.93 45.65
N SER A 8 16.42 -14.42 45.18
CA SER A 8 15.92 -14.71 43.84
C SER A 8 16.95 -14.22 42.85
N SER A 9 17.64 -15.15 42.19
CA SER A 9 18.47 -14.87 41.03
C SER A 9 17.57 -14.34 39.92
N GLU A 10 17.42 -13.01 39.86
CA GLU A 10 16.88 -12.32 38.71
C GLU A 10 17.82 -12.61 37.54
N ILE A 11 17.41 -13.57 36.70
CA ILE A 11 18.12 -13.88 35.47
C ILE A 11 17.82 -12.73 34.51
N SER A 12 18.57 -11.65 34.63
CA SER A 12 18.62 -10.62 33.61
C SER A 12 19.41 -11.18 32.42
N PHE A 13 18.72 -11.89 31.54
CA PHE A 13 19.19 -12.08 30.18
C PHE A 13 19.23 -10.70 29.53
N VAL A 14 20.32 -9.97 29.74
CA VAL A 14 20.67 -8.80 28.93
C VAL A 14 20.97 -9.37 27.55
N GLN A 15 19.93 -9.51 26.74
CA GLN A 15 20.02 -9.90 25.35
C GLN A 15 20.82 -8.79 24.67
N HIS A 16 22.12 -9.05 24.47
CA HIS A 16 23.06 -8.13 23.83
C HIS A 16 22.70 -8.08 22.34
N HIS A 17 21.62 -7.35 22.03
CA HIS A 17 21.31 -6.96 20.66
C HIS A 17 22.48 -6.09 20.22
N ASP A 18 23.22 -6.59 19.22
CA ASP A 18 24.31 -5.86 18.61
C ASP A 18 23.74 -4.63 17.86
N ASP A 19 23.54 -3.54 18.62
CA ASP A 19 22.96 -2.27 18.18
C ASP A 19 23.66 -1.74 16.93
N GLY A 20 24.96 -2.04 16.78
CA GLY A 20 25.78 -1.65 15.64
C GLY A 20 25.30 -2.31 14.35
N THR A 21 24.91 -3.58 14.39
CA THR A 21 24.43 -4.33 13.23
C THR A 21 23.02 -3.91 12.85
N PHE A 22 22.11 -3.72 13.83
CA PHE A 22 20.76 -3.23 13.57
C PHE A 22 20.76 -1.84 12.93
N LYS A 23 21.55 -0.89 13.46
CA LYS A 23 21.65 0.48 12.93
C LYS A 23 22.17 0.50 11.48
N LYS A 24 23.11 -0.38 11.13
CA LYS A 24 23.65 -0.51 9.75
C LYS A 24 22.59 -1.04 8.78
N THR A 25 21.86 -2.07 9.20
CA THR A 25 20.74 -2.71 8.49
C THR A 25 19.65 -1.69 8.19
N VAL A 26 19.15 -1.00 9.22
CA VAL A 26 18.15 0.08 9.07
C VAL A 26 18.65 1.18 8.12
N ARG A 27 19.89 1.64 8.29
CA ARG A 27 20.45 2.70 7.44
C ARG A 27 20.51 2.29 5.97
N LYS A 28 20.93 1.06 5.66
CA LYS A 28 20.95 0.57 4.27
C LYS A 28 19.56 0.60 3.65
N VAL A 29 18.55 0.16 4.39
CA VAL A 29 17.18 0.11 3.87
C VAL A 29 16.55 1.47 3.71
N THR A 30 16.75 2.38 4.65
CA THR A 30 16.33 3.77 4.48
C THR A 30 16.96 4.42 3.25
N ILE A 31 18.24 4.14 2.96
CA ILE A 31 18.91 4.66 1.76
C ILE A 31 18.31 4.08 0.49
N ILE A 32 18.17 2.74 0.40
CA ILE A 32 17.58 2.07 -0.76
C ILE A 32 16.18 2.62 -1.05
N LEU A 33 15.36 2.72 -0.03
CA LEU A 33 13.98 3.20 -0.16
C LEU A 33 13.91 4.68 -0.50
N SER A 34 14.81 5.49 0.04
CA SER A 34 14.92 6.91 -0.33
C SER A 34 15.24 7.06 -1.82
N VAL A 35 16.21 6.29 -2.34
CA VAL A 35 16.57 6.31 -3.77
C VAL A 35 15.38 5.88 -4.63
N VAL A 36 14.70 4.79 -4.30
CA VAL A 36 13.51 4.33 -5.02
C VAL A 36 12.41 5.40 -5.01
N THR A 37 12.19 6.06 -3.87
CA THR A 37 11.16 7.11 -3.72
C THR A 37 11.50 8.35 -4.54
N ILE A 38 12.78 8.75 -4.60
CA ILE A 38 13.23 9.88 -5.42
C ILE A 38 13.02 9.56 -6.91
N ILE A 39 13.42 8.36 -7.36
CA ILE A 39 13.23 7.93 -8.75
C ILE A 39 11.74 7.93 -9.11
N GLU A 40 10.90 7.36 -8.26
CA GLU A 40 9.45 7.32 -8.44
C GLU A 40 8.84 8.73 -8.56
N LEU A 41 9.22 9.66 -7.67
CA LEU A 41 8.75 11.04 -7.70
C LEU A 41 9.22 11.78 -8.96
N LEU A 42 10.47 11.58 -9.38
CA LEU A 42 11.01 12.17 -10.59
C LEU A 42 10.29 11.65 -11.84
N CYS A 43 10.01 10.34 -11.92
CA CYS A 43 9.19 9.76 -12.99
C CYS A 43 7.77 10.34 -13.00
N GLY A 44 7.13 10.49 -11.83
CA GLY A 44 5.82 11.12 -11.70
C GLY A 44 5.82 12.58 -12.16
N LEU A 45 6.85 13.35 -11.77
CA LEU A 45 6.99 14.76 -12.15
C LEU A 45 7.33 14.93 -13.64
N ALA A 46 8.11 14.01 -14.22
CA ALA A 46 8.43 14.02 -15.65
C ALA A 46 7.18 13.89 -16.52
N ILE A 47 6.22 13.04 -16.13
CA ILE A 47 4.91 12.92 -16.80
C ILE A 47 4.14 14.24 -16.77
N PHE A 48 4.14 14.93 -15.62
CA PHE A 48 3.45 16.22 -15.47
C PHE A 48 4.00 17.28 -16.44
N LYS A 49 5.32 17.24 -16.71
CA LYS A 49 5.97 18.14 -17.67
C LYS A 49 5.78 17.72 -19.14
N LEU A 50 5.60 16.44 -19.44
CA LEU A 50 5.44 15.91 -20.81
C LEU A 50 3.99 15.97 -21.34
N GLY A 51 3.14 16.78 -20.71
CA GLY A 51 1.68 16.66 -20.59
C GLY A 51 0.76 16.52 -21.82
N HIS A 52 1.21 16.24 -23.05
CA HIS A 52 0.32 16.23 -24.22
C HIS A 52 0.61 15.17 -25.30
N GLY A 53 1.46 14.16 -25.04
CA GLY A 53 1.95 13.27 -26.11
C GLY A 53 1.20 11.94 -26.32
N SER A 54 0.94 11.17 -25.25
CA SER A 54 0.36 9.82 -25.39
C SER A 54 -0.33 9.33 -24.11
N HIS A 55 -1.65 9.19 -24.18
CA HIS A 55 -2.49 8.68 -23.08
C HIS A 55 -2.00 7.31 -22.56
N THR A 56 -1.54 6.44 -23.46
CA THR A 56 -0.99 5.12 -23.11
C THR A 56 0.31 5.19 -22.31
N ALA A 57 1.24 6.08 -22.66
CA ALA A 57 2.50 6.21 -21.91
C ALA A 57 2.26 6.76 -20.50
N VAL A 58 1.31 7.70 -20.36
CA VAL A 58 0.90 8.24 -19.06
C VAL A 58 0.32 7.12 -18.18
N LEU A 59 -0.55 6.26 -18.72
CA LEU A 59 -1.11 5.13 -17.97
C LEU A 59 -0.04 4.09 -17.57
N MET A 60 0.87 3.74 -18.48
CA MET A 60 1.98 2.82 -18.20
C MET A 60 2.86 3.31 -17.06
N ILE A 61 3.26 4.58 -17.09
CA ILE A 61 4.15 5.14 -16.06
C ILE A 61 3.39 5.31 -14.73
N LYS A 62 2.09 5.66 -14.73
CA LYS A 62 1.26 5.66 -13.50
C LYS A 62 1.17 4.26 -12.89
N GLY A 63 1.01 3.23 -13.72
CA GLY A 63 1.07 1.83 -13.28
C GLY A 63 2.43 1.46 -12.69
N LEU A 64 3.52 1.82 -13.39
CA LEU A 64 4.89 1.61 -12.92
C LEU A 64 5.13 2.26 -11.55
N VAL A 65 4.82 3.56 -11.43
CA VAL A 65 4.92 4.32 -10.18
C VAL A 65 4.14 3.62 -9.06
N THR A 66 2.89 3.21 -9.33
CA THR A 66 2.06 2.48 -8.35
C THR A 66 2.71 1.17 -7.89
N ILE A 67 3.27 0.39 -8.83
CA ILE A 67 3.95 -0.88 -8.52
C ILE A 67 5.21 -0.62 -7.68
N LEU A 68 6.02 0.40 -8.01
CA LEU A 68 7.16 0.82 -7.21
C LEU A 68 6.74 1.27 -5.80
N SER A 69 5.62 1.99 -5.66
CA SER A 69 5.07 2.39 -4.37
C SER A 69 4.63 1.19 -3.51
N LEU A 70 4.10 0.14 -4.13
CA LEU A 70 3.73 -1.11 -3.45
C LEU A 70 4.97 -1.92 -3.08
N ALA A 71 5.94 -2.02 -3.99
CA ALA A 71 7.19 -2.72 -3.75
C ALA A 71 7.98 -2.11 -2.58
N LYS A 72 8.07 -0.78 -2.49
CA LYS A 72 8.72 -0.11 -1.35
C LYS A 72 7.99 -0.40 -0.03
N ALA A 73 6.66 -0.44 -0.04
CA ALA A 73 5.87 -0.72 1.16
C ALA A 73 6.09 -2.16 1.62
N PHE A 74 6.10 -3.12 0.69
CA PHE A 74 6.42 -4.51 1.00
C PHE A 74 7.85 -4.68 1.51
N TYR A 75 8.82 -4.00 0.90
CA TYR A 75 10.24 -4.04 1.33
C TYR A 75 10.45 -3.48 2.74
N ILE A 76 9.75 -2.39 3.10
CA ILE A 76 9.69 -1.89 4.48
C ILE A 76 9.20 -2.99 5.42
N THR A 77 8.04 -3.57 5.12
CA THR A 77 7.40 -4.56 5.98
C THR A 77 8.24 -5.82 6.12
N SER A 78 8.93 -6.28 5.07
CA SER A 78 9.77 -7.47 5.14
C SER A 78 11.07 -7.28 5.92
N TYR A 79 11.59 -6.05 5.98
CA TYR A 79 12.93 -5.78 6.50
C TYR A 79 12.94 -5.14 7.90
N PHE A 80 12.00 -4.22 8.17
CA PHE A 80 11.88 -3.59 9.49
C PHE A 80 11.20 -4.49 10.52
N MET A 81 10.42 -5.43 10.03
CA MET A 81 9.95 -6.54 10.83
C MET A 81 10.86 -7.68 10.44
N HIS A 82 11.67 -8.15 11.39
CA HIS A 82 12.81 -9.06 11.21
C HIS A 82 12.40 -10.49 10.77
N LEU A 83 11.65 -10.61 9.67
CA LEU A 83 10.79 -11.75 9.29
C LEU A 83 11.51 -13.07 8.97
N GLY A 84 12.84 -13.09 8.95
CA GLY A 84 13.63 -14.14 8.33
C GLY A 84 13.58 -15.49 9.06
N ASP A 85 14.06 -15.55 10.30
CA ASP A 85 14.36 -16.85 10.93
C ASP A 85 13.67 -17.08 12.30
N GLU A 86 12.97 -16.09 12.87
CA GLU A 86 12.40 -16.16 14.23
C GLU A 86 10.87 -15.91 14.31
N ILE A 87 10.20 -15.63 13.17
CA ILE A 87 9.05 -14.69 13.15
C ILE A 87 7.69 -15.23 12.66
N ARG A 88 7.48 -16.55 12.55
CA ARG A 88 6.19 -17.08 12.06
C ARG A 88 4.94 -16.55 12.82
N ASN A 89 5.06 -16.29 14.12
CA ASN A 89 3.99 -15.69 14.91
C ASN A 89 3.83 -14.17 14.71
N PHE A 90 4.92 -13.44 14.52
CA PHE A 90 4.86 -11.99 14.37
C PHE A 90 4.51 -11.56 12.92
N ILE A 91 4.70 -12.45 11.93
CA ILE A 91 4.16 -12.25 10.58
C ILE A 91 2.62 -12.18 10.60
N MET A 92 1.98 -13.05 11.39
CA MET A 92 0.52 -13.12 11.46
C MET A 92 -0.08 -11.84 12.05
N THR A 93 0.57 -11.25 13.06
CA THR A 93 0.07 -10.02 13.70
C THR A 93 0.17 -8.78 12.82
N ILE A 94 0.96 -8.82 11.74
CA ILE A 94 1.13 -7.70 10.81
C ILE A 94 0.34 -7.93 9.52
N VAL A 95 0.40 -9.14 8.99
CA VAL A 95 -0.31 -9.52 7.77
C VAL A 95 -1.83 -9.50 7.98
N VAL A 96 -2.33 -9.92 9.15
CA VAL A 96 -3.77 -9.92 9.42
C VAL A 96 -4.36 -8.50 9.41
N PRO A 97 -3.81 -7.50 10.13
CA PRO A 97 -4.28 -6.12 10.02
C PRO A 97 -4.17 -5.55 8.60
N LEU A 98 -3.09 -5.84 7.87
CA LEU A 98 -2.93 -5.39 6.48
C LEU A 98 -3.97 -6.01 5.54
N ALA A 99 -4.25 -7.31 5.69
CA ALA A 99 -5.25 -8.01 4.90
C ALA A 99 -6.66 -7.51 5.21
N LEU A 100 -6.98 -7.27 6.49
CA LEU A 100 -8.25 -6.65 6.88
C LEU A 100 -8.40 -5.23 6.36
N PHE A 101 -7.32 -4.45 6.28
CA PHE A 101 -7.34 -3.11 5.70
C PHE A 101 -7.64 -3.13 4.20
N ILE A 102 -6.99 -4.01 3.43
CA ILE A 102 -7.25 -4.16 1.99
C ILE A 102 -8.68 -4.67 1.76
N TRP A 103 -9.11 -5.66 2.53
CA TRP A 103 -10.48 -6.19 2.48
C TRP A 103 -11.52 -5.12 2.82
N PHE A 104 -11.25 -4.29 3.83
CA PHE A 104 -12.11 -3.17 4.22
C PHE A 104 -12.25 -2.16 3.07
N ILE A 105 -11.16 -1.74 2.43
CA ILE A 105 -11.23 -0.85 1.26
C ILE A 105 -12.09 -1.48 0.15
N ALA A 106 -11.89 -2.76 -0.15
CA ALA A 106 -12.65 -3.46 -1.19
C ALA A 106 -14.15 -3.55 -0.84
N ALA A 107 -14.50 -3.89 0.40
CA ALA A 107 -15.88 -3.95 0.87
C ALA A 107 -16.58 -2.58 0.75
N PHE A 108 -15.91 -1.51 1.18
CA PHE A 108 -16.43 -0.15 1.04
C PHE A 108 -16.58 0.30 -0.41
N LEU A 109 -15.69 -0.14 -1.31
CA LEU A 109 -15.78 0.19 -2.73
C LEU A 109 -16.97 -0.52 -3.40
N ILE A 110 -17.19 -1.80 -3.06
CA ILE A 110 -18.32 -2.59 -3.56
C ILE A 110 -19.64 -2.04 -3.01
N ASP A 111 -19.73 -1.81 -1.71
CA ASP A 111 -20.93 -1.31 -1.06
C ASP A 111 -21.22 0.15 -1.44
N GLY A 112 -20.18 0.97 -1.60
CA GLY A 112 -20.29 2.32 -2.15
C GLY A 112 -20.76 2.34 -3.60
N ASN A 113 -20.31 1.39 -4.44
CA ASN A 113 -20.79 1.26 -5.81
C ASN A 113 -22.24 0.76 -5.85
N SER A 114 -22.63 -0.14 -4.95
CA SER A 114 -24.01 -0.60 -4.77
C SER A 114 -24.93 0.58 -4.37
N TRP A 115 -24.51 1.38 -3.39
CA TRP A 115 -25.23 2.58 -2.97
C TRP A 115 -25.40 3.59 -4.11
N LYS A 116 -24.35 3.85 -4.89
CA LYS A 116 -24.41 4.71 -6.08
C LYS A 116 -25.40 4.18 -7.11
N ASN A 117 -25.40 2.86 -7.35
CA ASN A 117 -26.30 2.22 -8.31
C ASN A 117 -27.77 2.30 -7.86
N LEU A 118 -28.06 2.00 -6.59
CA LEU A 118 -29.41 2.07 -6.01
C LEU A 118 -30.00 3.47 -6.08
N LYS A 119 -29.19 4.51 -5.81
CA LYS A 119 -29.61 5.92 -5.95
C LYS A 119 -29.82 6.36 -7.39
N ASN A 120 -29.07 5.82 -8.34
CA ASN A 120 -29.21 6.15 -9.77
C ASN A 120 -30.37 5.39 -10.45
N THR A 121 -30.84 4.31 -9.82
CA THR A 121 -31.76 3.32 -10.42
C THR A 121 -33.11 3.29 -9.66
N ASP A 122 -33.33 4.15 -8.66
CA ASP A 122 -34.49 4.16 -7.76
C ASP A 122 -34.88 2.74 -7.32
N ALA A 123 -33.94 2.02 -6.68
CA ALA A 123 -34.11 0.63 -6.24
C ALA A 123 -34.49 -0.37 -7.36
N GLY A 124 -34.09 -0.11 -8.61
CA GLY A 124 -34.40 -0.98 -9.76
C GLY A 124 -35.65 -0.56 -10.54
N SER A 125 -36.33 0.52 -10.12
CA SER A 125 -37.58 0.99 -10.74
C SER A 125 -37.37 1.73 -12.06
N ARG A 126 -36.14 2.17 -12.35
CA ARG A 126 -35.76 2.84 -13.61
C ARG A 126 -34.48 2.21 -14.14
N PRO A 127 -34.29 2.04 -15.46
CA PRO A 127 -33.00 1.61 -15.97
C PRO A 127 -31.94 2.60 -15.49
N ALA A 128 -30.82 2.09 -14.97
CA ALA A 128 -29.73 2.91 -14.49
C ALA A 128 -29.43 3.98 -15.54
N ALA A 129 -29.47 5.25 -15.16
CA ALA A 129 -29.07 6.34 -16.04
C ALA A 129 -27.55 6.24 -16.22
N THR A 130 -27.11 5.27 -17.02
CA THR A 130 -25.80 5.24 -17.63
C THR A 130 -25.79 6.46 -18.52
N GLU A 131 -25.02 7.44 -18.10
CA GLU A 131 -24.76 8.70 -18.77
C GLU A 131 -24.68 8.49 -20.29
N GLN A 132 -25.63 9.08 -21.00
CA GLN A 132 -25.66 9.18 -22.46
C GLN A 132 -24.54 10.12 -22.94
N VAL A 133 -23.28 9.85 -22.61
CA VAL A 133 -22.13 10.60 -23.18
C VAL A 133 -21.74 10.06 -24.55
N GLU A 134 -22.22 8.87 -24.95
CA GLU A 134 -21.84 8.27 -26.24
C GLU A 134 -22.74 8.65 -27.44
N LYS A 135 -23.83 9.41 -27.27
CA LYS A 135 -24.71 9.81 -28.40
C LYS A 135 -25.06 11.30 -28.45
N ALA A 136 -24.03 12.14 -28.53
CA ALA A 136 -24.07 13.42 -29.23
C ALA A 136 -22.61 13.75 -29.58
N VAL A 137 -22.06 13.45 -30.75
CA VAL A 137 -22.32 14.14 -32.03
C VAL A 137 -21.80 13.27 -33.19
N ALA A 138 -22.72 12.86 -34.07
CA ALA A 138 -22.60 12.60 -35.52
C ALA A 138 -23.72 11.59 -35.86
N PRO A 139 -24.73 11.95 -36.69
CA PRO A 139 -24.49 12.34 -38.08
C PRO A 139 -25.33 13.54 -38.54
N GLY A 140 -24.73 14.42 -39.34
CA GLY A 140 -25.42 15.59 -39.87
C GLY A 140 -24.80 16.01 -41.19
N ASP A 141 -25.08 15.22 -42.22
CA ASP A 141 -25.01 15.59 -43.63
C ASP A 141 -25.67 16.97 -43.86
N LYS A 142 -24.88 17.95 -44.30
CA LYS A 142 -25.37 19.14 -45.00
C LYS A 142 -24.35 19.50 -46.09
N LYS A 143 -24.73 19.13 -47.31
CA LYS A 143 -24.53 19.84 -48.59
C LYS A 143 -23.64 21.08 -48.58
#